data_AF-A0A7S0UL22-F1
#
_entry.id   AF-A0A7S0UL22-F1
#
_cell.length_a   1.000
_cell.length_b   1.000
_cell.length_c   1.000
_cell.angle_alpha   90.00
_cell.angle_beta   90.00
_cell.angle_gamma   90.00
#
_symmetry.space_group_name_H-M   'P 1'
#
loop_
_entity.id
_entity.type
_entity.pdbx_description
1 polymer ?
#
loop_
_entity_poly.entity_id
_entity_poly.type
_entity_poly.pdbx_seq_one_letter_code
_entity_poly.pdbx_strand_id
1 'polypeptide(L)'
;QKEANELARYHAWKIFIEGDDSITVREWIQELKQNRIIYLEDLAARFKVKESTVCERIQELIDTNRLCGILEKSSDDGNGDKNSARARFIYLSPENMSELATFVKGQDQFSSRDFARHISEELPKMLPT
;
A
#
# COMPACT_ATOMS: atom_id res chain seq x y z
N GLN A 1 10.18 11.15 -22.96
CA GLN A 1 9.25 10.44 -22.04
C GLN A 1 9.96 9.88 -20.80
N LYS A 2 11.07 9.12 -20.91
CA LYS A 2 11.81 8.60 -19.74
C LYS A 2 12.36 9.69 -18.81
N GLU A 3 13.04 10.69 -19.36
CA GLU A 3 13.63 11.79 -18.57
C GLU A 3 12.57 12.66 -17.87
N ALA A 4 11.42 12.90 -18.51
CA ALA A 4 10.30 13.60 -17.89
C ALA A 4 9.72 12.83 -16.70
N ASN A 5 9.72 11.50 -16.78
CA ASN A 5 9.27 10.62 -15.70
C ASN A 5 10.30 10.58 -14.56
N GLU A 6 11.60 10.59 -14.88
CA GLU A 6 12.68 10.68 -13.88
C GLU A 6 12.70 12.04 -13.18
N LEU A 7 12.46 13.13 -13.90
CA LEU A 7 12.34 14.47 -13.34
C LEU A 7 11.10 14.58 -12.44
N ALA A 8 9.97 14.00 -12.84
CA ALA A 8 8.77 13.92 -12.01
C ALA A 8 9.00 13.11 -10.72
N ARG A 9 9.71 11.97 -10.82
CA ARG A 9 10.14 11.19 -9.65
C ARG A 9 11.05 12.02 -8.74
N TYR A 10 12.06 12.68 -9.30
CA TYR A 10 12.96 13.52 -8.51
C TYR A 10 12.23 14.69 -7.83
N HIS A 11 11.31 15.36 -8.55
CA HIS A 11 10.48 16.42 -7.98
C HIS A 11 9.53 15.91 -6.89
N ALA A 12 8.95 14.72 -7.06
CA ALA A 12 8.18 14.07 -6.01
C ALA A 12 9.06 13.88 -4.76
N TRP A 13 10.28 13.36 -4.91
CA TRP A 13 11.24 13.19 -3.81
C TRP A 13 11.70 14.51 -3.18
N LYS A 14 11.87 15.57 -3.97
CA LYS A 14 12.31 16.90 -3.48
C LYS A 14 11.29 17.54 -2.55
N ILE A 15 9.99 17.35 -2.83
CA ILE A 15 8.90 17.78 -1.93
C ILE A 15 9.05 17.12 -0.54
N PHE A 16 9.63 15.92 -0.44
CA PHE A 16 9.79 15.19 0.83
C PHE A 16 11.12 15.42 1.57
N ILE A 17 12.12 16.05 0.93
CA ILE A 17 13.46 16.22 1.51
C ILE A 17 13.70 17.66 2.00
N GLU A 18 13.12 18.67 1.34
CA GLU A 18 13.48 20.08 1.56
C GLU A 18 12.42 20.94 2.25
N GLY A 19 11.26 20.42 2.66
CA GLY A 19 10.22 21.24 3.30
C GLY A 19 10.25 21.17 4.82
N ASP A 20 10.43 22.32 5.49
CA ASP A 20 10.14 22.49 6.93
C ASP A 20 8.65 22.23 7.28
N ASP A 21 7.76 22.30 6.26
CA ASP A 21 6.33 21.92 6.33
C ASP A 21 6.01 20.61 5.57
N SER A 22 7.03 19.84 5.16
CA SER A 22 6.85 18.62 4.36
C SER A 22 6.80 17.36 5.24
N ILE A 23 5.74 16.58 5.07
CA ILE A 23 5.63 15.27 5.72
C ILE A 23 6.81 14.40 5.29
N THR A 24 7.55 13.91 6.27
CA THR A 24 8.74 13.09 6.05
C THR A 24 8.37 11.68 5.58
N VAL A 25 9.25 11.05 4.80
CA VAL A 25 9.10 9.63 4.40
C VAL A 25 8.99 8.70 5.62
N ARG A 26 9.54 9.12 6.76
CA ARG A 26 9.44 8.39 8.03
C ARG A 26 8.02 8.40 8.58
N GLU A 27 7.34 9.55 8.57
CA GLU A 27 5.95 9.67 9.03
C GLU A 27 5.00 8.83 8.17
N TRP A 28 5.21 8.84 6.85
CA TRP A 28 4.50 7.95 5.92
C TRP A 28 4.64 6.48 6.27
N ILE A 29 5.88 6.00 6.44
CA ILE A 29 6.14 4.60 6.78
C ILE A 29 5.53 4.26 8.14
N GLN A 30 5.64 5.16 9.12
CA GLN A 30 5.07 4.94 10.44
C GLN A 30 3.55 4.82 10.39
N GLU A 31 2.89 5.72 9.66
CA GLU A 31 1.43 5.68 9.49
C GLU A 31 0.98 4.39 8.77
N LEU A 32 1.71 3.99 7.73
CA LEU A 32 1.45 2.76 6.98
C LEU A 32 1.61 1.51 7.84
N LYS A 33 2.54 1.53 8.80
CA LYS A 33 2.77 0.42 9.74
C LYS A 33 1.78 0.37 10.90
N GLN A 34 1.28 1.52 11.34
CA GLN A 34 0.32 1.62 12.45
C GLN A 34 -1.07 1.16 12.06
N ASN A 35 -1.48 1.42 10.82
CA ASN A 35 -2.81 1.08 10.32
C ASN A 35 -2.71 -0.10 9.36
N ARG A 36 -3.31 -1.22 9.74
CA ARG A 36 -3.27 -2.45 8.95
C ARG A 36 -3.90 -2.30 7.57
N ILE A 37 -5.00 -1.58 7.47
CA ILE A 37 -5.70 -1.28 6.22
C ILE A 37 -5.81 0.24 6.12
N ILE A 38 -5.40 0.79 4.98
CA ILE A 38 -5.39 2.23 4.74
C ILE A 38 -6.04 2.50 3.38
N TYR A 39 -7.06 3.34 3.37
CA TYR A 39 -7.64 3.83 2.14
C TYR A 39 -6.74 4.93 1.57
N LEU A 40 -6.44 4.84 0.28
CA LEU A 40 -5.47 5.74 -0.34
C LEU A 40 -6.02 7.16 -0.47
N GLU A 41 -7.34 7.32 -0.57
CA GLU A 41 -8.04 8.61 -0.55
C GLU A 41 -7.82 9.37 0.77
N ASP A 42 -7.91 8.68 1.91
CA ASP A 42 -7.72 9.28 3.23
C ASP A 42 -6.27 9.74 3.41
N LEU A 43 -5.33 8.90 2.96
CA LEU A 43 -3.91 9.18 2.99
C LEU A 43 -3.57 10.37 2.08
N ALA A 44 -4.14 10.42 0.89
CA ALA A 44 -4.01 11.52 -0.06
C ALA A 44 -4.54 12.84 0.51
N ALA A 45 -5.72 12.81 1.14
CA ALA A 45 -6.34 13.98 1.76
C ALA A 45 -5.49 14.51 2.93
N ARG A 46 -5.01 13.64 3.81
CA ARG A 46 -4.16 14.02 4.95
C ARG A 46 -2.86 14.67 4.52
N PHE A 47 -2.24 14.13 3.48
CA PHE A 47 -0.96 14.64 2.96
C PHE A 47 -1.11 15.68 1.85
N LYS A 48 -2.35 16.07 1.52
CA LYS A 48 -2.67 17.06 0.49
C LYS A 48 -2.03 16.75 -0.87
N VAL A 49 -1.98 15.47 -1.23
CA VAL A 49 -1.47 14.97 -2.52
C VAL A 49 -2.57 14.25 -3.29
N LYS A 50 -2.31 13.89 -4.56
CA LYS A 50 -3.25 13.07 -5.35
C LYS A 50 -3.12 11.60 -4.94
N GLU A 51 -4.22 10.86 -5.00
CA GLU A 51 -4.23 9.41 -4.76
C GLU A 51 -3.25 8.65 -5.67
N SER A 52 -3.11 9.06 -6.95
CA SER A 52 -2.12 8.46 -7.86
C SER A 52 -0.68 8.61 -7.35
N THR A 53 -0.35 9.75 -6.74
CA THR A 53 0.96 10.00 -6.12
C THR A 53 1.17 9.09 -4.90
N VAL A 54 0.11 8.83 -4.13
CA VAL A 54 0.13 7.89 -3.00
C VAL A 54 0.38 6.46 -3.50
N CYS A 55 -0.34 6.01 -4.53
CA CYS A 55 -0.16 4.70 -5.16
C CYS A 55 1.29 4.50 -5.64
N GLU A 56 1.82 5.45 -6.42
CA GLU A 56 3.19 5.41 -6.91
C GLU A 56 4.18 5.35 -5.74
N ARG A 57 3.93 6.13 -4.69
CA ARG A 57 4.82 6.18 -3.53
C ARG A 57 4.88 4.87 -2.76
N ILE A 58 3.72 4.28 -2.50
CA ILE A 58 3.62 2.98 -1.81
C ILE A 58 4.30 1.90 -2.67
N GLN A 59 4.07 1.91 -3.99
CA GLN A 59 4.73 0.97 -4.90
C GLN A 59 6.26 1.11 -4.84
N GLU A 60 6.81 2.32 -4.88
CA GLU A 60 8.25 2.54 -4.73
C GLU A 60 8.80 2.05 -3.38
N LEU A 61 8.04 2.21 -2.29
CA LEU A 61 8.45 1.72 -0.97
C LEU A 61 8.42 0.19 -0.88
N ILE A 62 7.51 -0.47 -1.60
CA ILE A 62 7.51 -1.93 -1.74
C ILE A 62 8.72 -2.37 -2.59
N ASP A 63 8.94 -1.76 -3.74
CA ASP A 63 10.02 -2.12 -4.67
C ASP A 63 11.41 -1.94 -4.05
N THR A 64 11.55 -0.97 -3.12
CA THR A 64 12.78 -0.72 -2.36
C THR A 64 12.89 -1.53 -1.07
N ASN A 65 12.00 -2.50 -0.84
CA ASN A 65 11.93 -3.33 0.38
C ASN A 65 11.81 -2.53 1.69
N ARG A 66 11.24 -1.32 1.63
CA ARG A 66 11.00 -0.47 2.81
C ARG A 66 9.64 -0.70 3.43
N LEU A 67 8.71 -1.24 2.65
CA LEU A 67 7.39 -1.69 3.07
C LEU A 67 7.09 -3.08 2.50
N CYS A 68 6.28 -3.84 3.22
CA CYS A 68 5.70 -5.08 2.75
C CYS A 68 4.19 -4.98 2.90
N GLY A 69 3.45 -5.34 1.86
CA GLY A 69 2.00 -5.21 1.85
C GLY A 69 1.41 -5.38 0.46
N ILE A 70 0.10 -5.29 0.40
CA ILE A 70 -0.67 -5.40 -0.85
C ILE A 70 -1.25 -4.03 -1.19
N LEU A 71 -1.02 -3.59 -2.42
CA LEU A 71 -1.69 -2.43 -2.98
C LEU A 71 -2.87 -2.89 -3.85
N GLU A 72 -4.09 -2.72 -3.36
CA GLU A 72 -5.32 -2.94 -4.12
C GLU A 72 -5.72 -1.62 -4.78
N LYS A 73 -5.47 -1.51 -6.08
CA LYS A 73 -5.87 -0.34 -6.87
C LYS A 73 -7.36 -0.44 -7.16
N SER A 74 -8.06 0.69 -7.19
CA SER A 74 -9.45 0.72 -7.63
C SER A 74 -9.51 0.30 -9.10
N SER A 75 -10.10 -0.87 -9.35
CA SER A 75 -10.34 -1.38 -10.69
C SER A 75 -11.59 -0.72 -11.25
N ASP A 76 -11.45 0.45 -11.87
CA ASP A 76 -12.46 0.93 -12.81
C ASP A 76 -12.28 0.17 -14.14
N ASP A 77 -12.67 -1.11 -14.17
CA ASP A 77 -12.72 -1.91 -15.40
C ASP A 77 -13.97 -1.56 -16.25
N GLY A 78 -14.57 -0.38 -16.06
CA GLY A 78 -15.68 0.13 -16.86
C GLY A 78 -16.99 -0.64 -16.71
N ASN A 79 -17.06 -1.63 -15.81
CA ASN A 79 -18.27 -2.42 -15.57
C ASN A 79 -19.01 -1.95 -14.32
N GLY A 80 -19.66 -0.78 -14.43
CA GLY A 80 -20.95 -0.44 -13.82
C GLY A 80 -21.15 -0.45 -12.29
N ASP A 81 -20.27 -1.04 -11.48
CA ASP A 81 -20.45 -1.11 -10.03
C ASP A 81 -19.63 -0.02 -9.33
N LYS A 82 -20.17 1.21 -9.36
CA LYS A 82 -19.61 2.42 -8.72
C LYS A 82 -19.46 2.31 -7.19
N ASN A 83 -19.78 1.16 -6.59
CA ASN A 83 -19.66 0.91 -5.16
C ASN A 83 -18.55 -0.11 -4.79
N SER A 84 -17.84 -0.69 -5.77
CA SER A 84 -16.94 -1.81 -5.50
C SER A 84 -15.46 -1.41 -5.54
N ALA A 85 -14.89 -1.32 -4.33
CA ALA A 85 -13.47 -1.21 -4.00
C ALA A 85 -12.80 0.17 -4.23
N ARG A 86 -12.86 0.99 -3.18
CA ARG A 86 -11.88 2.07 -2.94
C ARG A 86 -10.47 1.50 -2.94
N ALA A 87 -9.52 2.25 -3.51
CA ALA A 87 -8.12 1.86 -3.48
C ALA A 87 -7.64 1.80 -2.01
N ARG A 88 -6.96 0.71 -1.66
CA ARG A 88 -6.46 0.50 -0.31
C ARG A 88 -5.10 -0.18 -0.31
N PHE A 89 -4.32 0.12 0.70
CA PHE A 89 -3.08 -0.58 1.02
C PHE A 89 -3.28 -1.40 2.29
N ILE A 90 -2.81 -2.64 2.26
CA ILE A 90 -2.83 -3.56 3.40
C ILE A 90 -1.39 -3.82 3.81
N TYR A 91 -0.99 -3.29 4.97
CA TYR A 91 0.34 -3.50 5.51
C TYR A 91 0.49 -4.93 6.03
N LEU A 92 1.65 -5.53 5.76
CA LEU A 92 2.04 -6.84 6.25
C LEU A 92 3.27 -6.73 7.15
N SER A 93 3.09 -7.07 8.42
CA SER A 93 4.20 -7.16 9.36
C SER A 93 5.09 -8.39 9.03
N PRO A 94 6.34 -8.42 9.52
CA PRO A 94 7.19 -9.60 9.40
C PRO A 94 6.55 -10.87 9.99
N GLU A 95 5.81 -10.75 11.10
CA GLU A 95 5.10 -11.87 11.71
C GLU A 95 4.00 -12.39 10.77
N ASN A 96 3.18 -11.49 10.21
CA ASN A 96 2.14 -11.87 9.25
C ASN A 96 2.71 -12.54 8.00
N MET A 97 3.85 -12.05 7.50
CA MET A 97 4.54 -12.67 6.37
C MET A 97 5.01 -14.08 6.67
N SER A 98 5.49 -14.34 7.89
CA SER A 98 5.92 -15.69 8.31
C SER A 98 4.74 -16.67 8.40
N GLU A 99 3.61 -16.23 8.95
CA GLU A 99 2.38 -17.02 9.00
C GLU A 99 1.83 -17.31 7.60
N LEU A 100 1.80 -16.30 6.73
CA LEU A 100 1.38 -16.45 5.34
C LEU A 100 2.29 -17.38 4.56
N ALA A 101 3.62 -17.28 4.72
CA ALA A 101 4.56 -18.19 4.07
C ALA A 101 4.32 -19.65 4.49
N THR A 102 3.89 -19.88 5.73
CA THR A 102 3.52 -21.21 6.23
C THR A 102 2.22 -21.69 5.60
N PHE A 103 1.23 -20.82 5.48
CA PHE A 103 -0.05 -21.13 4.84
C PHE A 103 0.10 -21.44 3.33
N VAL A 104 0.84 -20.60 2.60
CA VAL A 104 1.05 -20.75 1.15
C VAL A 104 1.78 -22.06 0.81
N LYS A 105 2.71 -22.52 1.67
CA LYS A 105 3.37 -23.83 1.50
C LYS A 105 2.39 -25.01 1.44
N GLY A 106 1.21 -24.87 2.04
CA GLY A 106 0.16 -25.90 2.03
C GLY A 106 -0.83 -25.78 0.86
N GLN A 107 -0.69 -24.78 -0.02
CA GLN A 107 -1.62 -24.52 -1.12
C GLN A 107 -0.95 -24.78 -2.48
N ASP A 108 -1.61 -25.56 -3.35
CA ASP A 108 -1.10 -25.84 -4.71
C ASP A 108 -1.16 -24.61 -5.63
N GLN A 109 -2.14 -23.71 -5.44
CA GLN A 109 -2.27 -22.45 -6.18
C GLN A 109 -2.85 -21.36 -5.27
N PHE A 110 -2.27 -20.15 -5.32
CA PHE A 110 -2.71 -19.01 -4.52
C PHE A 110 -2.60 -17.72 -5.32
N SER A 111 -3.72 -16.99 -5.50
CA SER A 111 -3.74 -15.73 -6.26
C SER A 111 -3.52 -14.51 -5.36
N SER A 112 -3.11 -13.37 -5.93
CA SER A 112 -2.95 -12.11 -5.20
C SER A 112 -4.27 -11.60 -4.61
N ARG A 113 -5.40 -11.90 -5.25
CA ARG A 113 -6.74 -11.56 -4.76
C ARG A 113 -7.15 -12.44 -3.58
N ASP A 114 -6.85 -13.74 -3.65
CA ASP A 114 -7.03 -14.65 -2.52
C ASP A 114 -6.14 -14.27 -1.34
N PHE A 115 -4.92 -13.82 -1.64
CA PHE A 115 -3.96 -13.29 -0.67
C PHE A 115 -4.51 -12.04 0.03
N ALA A 116 -5.00 -11.04 -0.72
CA ALA A 116 -5.63 -9.84 -0.16
C ALA A 116 -6.84 -10.17 0.72
N ARG A 117 -7.71 -11.06 0.24
CA ARG A 117 -8.90 -11.52 0.97
C ARG A 117 -8.53 -12.21 2.27
N HIS A 118 -7.65 -13.22 2.23
CA HIS A 118 -7.20 -13.96 3.41
C HIS A 118 -6.55 -13.06 4.45
N ILE A 119 -5.75 -12.09 4.02
CA ILE A 119 -5.15 -11.11 4.92
C ILE A 119 -6.21 -10.19 5.52
N SER A 120 -7.22 -9.77 4.78
CA SER A 120 -8.29 -8.92 5.33
C SER A 120 -9.24 -9.67 6.26
N GLU A 121 -9.49 -10.96 6.03
CA GLU A 121 -10.55 -11.74 6.71
C GLU A 121 -10.03 -12.64 7.84
N GLU A 122 -8.85 -13.25 7.68
CA GLU A 122 -8.41 -14.38 8.53
C GLU A 122 -7.24 -14.03 9.46
N LEU A 123 -6.24 -13.29 8.98
CA LEU A 123 -5.15 -12.83 9.85
C LEU A 123 -5.59 -11.99 11.09
N PRO A 124 -6.73 -11.26 11.13
CA PRO A 124 -7.17 -10.58 12.36
C PRO A 124 -7.63 -11.56 13.45
N LYS A 125 -8.05 -12.78 13.09
CA LYS A 125 -8.59 -13.78 14.01
C LYS A 125 -7.52 -14.68 14.63
N MET A 126 -6.29 -14.61 14.13
CA MET A 126 -5.17 -15.48 14.52
C MET A 126 -4.35 -14.93 15.70
N LEU A 127 -4.60 -13.69 16.14
CA LEU A 127 -4.00 -13.13 17.35
C LEU A 127 -4.82 -13.56 18.57
N PRO A 128 -4.22 -14.17 19.61
CA PRO A 128 -4.92 -14.37 20.86
C PRO A 128 -5.23 -13.00 21.47
N THR A 129 -6.50 -12.81 21.88
CA THR A 129 -6.95 -11.68 22.72
C THR A 129 -6.17 -11.61 24.02
#